data_AF-A0A828NUZ4-F1
#
_entry.id   AF-A0A828NUZ4-F1
#
_cell.length_a   1.000
_cell.length_b   1.000
_cell.length_c   1.000
_cell.angle_alpha   90.00
_cell.angle_beta   90.00
_cell.angle_gamma   90.00
#
_symmetry.space_group_name_H-M   'P 1'
#
loop_
_entity.id
_entity.type
_entity.pdbx_description
1 polymer ?
#
loop_
_entity_poly.entity_id
_entity_poly.type
_entity_poly.pdbx_seq_one_letter_code
_entity_poly.pdbx_strand_id
1 'polypeptide(L)' 'MRTNTNSTFDGLQLALMVKHEFWSTYDPDDRTTAPKKKDVVDFLVSRGVSRNMAESIDRVARPVVMKTGGRPKKWR' A
#
# COMPACT_ATOMS: atom_id res chain seq x y z
N MET A 1 20.69 -18.38 21.95
CA MET A 1 21.05 -17.37 20.93
C MET A 1 19.79 -16.56 20.63
N ARG A 2 19.70 -15.30 21.09
CA ARG A 2 18.57 -14.42 20.73
C ARG A 2 18.86 -13.87 19.34
N THR A 3 18.14 -14.33 18.33
CA THR A 3 18.12 -13.66 17.03
C THR A 3 17.44 -12.32 17.26
N ASN A 4 18.21 -11.24 17.11
CA ASN A 4 17.71 -9.88 17.20
C ASN A 4 16.77 -9.67 16.01
N THR A 5 15.47 -9.88 16.20
CA THR A 5 14.43 -9.73 15.17
C THR A 5 14.12 -8.25 14.94
N ASN A 6 15.14 -7.43 14.73
CA ASN A 6 14.98 -6.19 13.98
C ASN A 6 14.82 -6.57 12.50
N SER A 7 13.76 -7.34 12.20
CA SER A 7 13.33 -7.57 10.83
C SER A 7 12.75 -6.25 10.36
N THR A 8 13.61 -5.38 9.81
CA THR A 8 13.19 -4.29 8.95
C THR A 8 12.38 -4.92 7.84
N PHE A 9 11.05 -4.93 7.98
CA PHE A 9 10.16 -5.41 6.92
C PHE A 9 10.58 -4.71 5.62
N ASP A 10 11.00 -5.52 4.63
CA ASP A 10 11.36 -4.99 3.32
C ASP A 10 10.12 -4.34 2.70
N GLY A 11 10.28 -3.13 2.16
CA GLY A 11 9.17 -2.37 1.59
C GLY A 11 8.44 -3.13 0.50
N LEU A 12 9.14 -3.98 -0.26
CA LEU A 12 8.54 -4.86 -1.26
C LEU A 12 7.64 -5.94 -0.65
N GLN A 13 8.06 -6.55 0.48
CA GLN A 13 7.25 -7.53 1.18
C GLN A 13 5.96 -6.90 1.71
N LEU A 14 6.04 -5.70 2.29
CA LEU A 14 4.87 -4.94 2.75
C LEU A 14 3.92 -4.61 1.59
N ALA A 15 4.45 -4.22 0.43
CA ALA A 15 3.65 -3.95 -0.76
C ALA A 15 2.93 -5.20 -1.28
N LEU A 16 3.61 -6.36 -1.30
CA LEU A 16 3.00 -7.63 -1.69
C LEU A 16 1.91 -8.06 -0.71
N MET A 17 2.14 -7.89 0.60
CA MET A 17 1.13 -8.17 1.62
C MET A 17 -0.12 -7.31 1.43
N VAL A 18 0.04 -5.99 1.28
CA VAL A 18 -1.08 -5.07 1.04
C VAL A 18 -1.82 -5.43 -0.25
N LYS A 19 -1.08 -5.80 -1.31
CA LYS A 19 -1.67 -6.25 -2.56
C LYS A 19 -2.54 -7.49 -2.37
N HIS A 20 -2.07 -8.47 -1.60
CA HIS A 20 -2.83 -9.69 -1.34
C HIS A 20 -4.03 -9.45 -0.42
N GLU A 21 -3.88 -8.65 0.64
CA GLU A 21 -4.93 -8.45 1.64
C GLU A 21 -6.06 -7.54 1.12
N PHE A 22 -5.70 -6.48 0.41
CA PHE A 22 -6.65 -5.42 0.05
C PHE A 22 -6.95 -5.32 -1.45
N TRP A 23 -6.00 -5.70 -2.30
CA TRP A 23 -6.13 -5.55 -3.76
C TRP A 23 -6.38 -6.88 -4.49
N SER A 24 -6.45 -8.00 -3.78
CA SER A 24 -6.77 -9.31 -4.37
C SER A 24 -8.20 -9.39 -4.87
N THR A 25 -9.12 -8.68 -4.21
CA THR A 25 -10.56 -8.61 -4.53
C THR A 25 -10.94 -7.31 -5.25
N TYR A 26 -9.95 -6.49 -5.64
CA TYR A 26 -10.22 -5.23 -6.32
C TYR A 26 -10.72 -5.48 -7.74
N ASP A 27 -11.91 -4.96 -8.04
CA ASP A 27 -12.50 -4.95 -9.37
C ASP A 27 -12.25 -3.57 -10.02
N PRO A 28 -11.57 -3.49 -11.18
CA PRO A 28 -11.38 -2.25 -11.92
C PRO A 28 -12.69 -1.53 -12.31
N ASP A 29 -13.79 -2.27 -12.48
CA ASP A 29 -15.09 -1.74 -12.90
C ASP A 29 -15.94 -1.27 -11.72
N ASP A 30 -15.69 -1.80 -10.51
CA ASP A 30 -16.34 -1.37 -9.26
C ASP A 30 -15.35 -0.69 -8.30
N ARG A 31 -15.34 0.64 -8.35
CA ARG A 31 -14.49 1.50 -7.50
C ARG A 31 -14.80 1.38 -6.00
N THR A 32 -15.94 0.82 -5.60
CA THR A 32 -16.28 0.64 -4.18
C THR A 32 -15.54 -0.53 -3.53
N THR A 33 -15.01 -1.46 -4.35
CA THR A 33 -14.13 -2.55 -3.91
C THR A 33 -12.73 -2.07 -3.52
N ALA A 34 -12.39 -0.81 -3.81
CA ALA A 34 -11.09 -0.25 -3.51
C ALA A 34 -10.91 0.05 -2.01
N PRO A 35 -9.79 -0.37 -1.41
CA PRO A 35 -9.49 -0.08 -0.01
C PRO A 35 -9.22 1.42 0.22
N LYS A 36 -9.71 1.95 1.35
CA LYS A 36 -9.41 3.33 1.76
C LYS A 36 -7.97 3.43 2.22
N LYS A 37 -7.33 4.58 1.93
CA LYS A 37 -5.93 4.85 2.34
C LYS A 37 -5.71 4.65 3.83
N LYS A 38 -6.64 5.12 4.66
CA LYS A 38 -6.54 5.00 6.12
C LYS A 38 -6.45 3.54 6.56
N ASP A 39 -7.26 2.65 5.97
CA ASP A 39 -7.36 1.25 6.40
C ASP A 39 -6.05 0.50 6.08
N VAL A 40 -5.45 0.78 4.92
CA VAL A 40 -4.13 0.24 4.52
C VAL A 40 -3.01 0.77 5.41
N VAL A 41 -3.01 2.07 5.72
CA VAL A 41 -1.97 2.71 6.55
C VAL A 41 -2.07 2.21 7.99
N ASP A 42 -3.26 2.15 8.57
CA ASP A 42 -3.48 1.68 9.94
C ASP A 42 -3.09 0.20 10.09
N PHE A 43 -3.38 -0.63 9.08
CA PHE A 43 -2.91 -2.01 9.02
C PHE A 43 -1.38 -2.12 9.07
N LEU A 44 -0.66 -1.34 8.26
CA LEU A 44 0.81 -1.34 8.25
C LEU A 44 1.40 -0.79 9.55
N VAL A 45 0.81 0.27 10.11
CA VAL A 45 1.23 0.86 11.39
C VAL A 45 1.02 -0.12 12.54
N SER A 46 -0.09 -0.86 12.56
CA SER A 46 -0.35 -1.89 13.56
C SER A 46 0.69 -3.03 13.54
N ARG A 47 1.37 -3.24 12.40
CA ARG A 47 2.46 -4.20 12.23
C ARG A 47 3.84 -3.65 12.56
N GLY A 48 3.93 -2.43 13.08
CA GLY A 48 5.17 -1.78 13.50
C GLY A 48 5.88 -0.99 12.39
N VAL A 49 5.21 -0.77 11.25
CA VAL A 49 5.76 0.06 10.17
C VAL A 49 5.54 1.54 10.49
N SER A 50 6.52 2.40 10.22
CA SER A 50 6.36 3.85 10.41
C SER A 50 5.28 4.40 9.47
N ARG A 51 4.55 5.43 9.90
CA ARG A 51 3.48 6.04 9.11
C ARG A 51 3.96 6.50 7.72
N ASN A 52 5.15 7.12 7.63
CA ASN A 52 5.72 7.56 6.35
C ASN A 52 6.00 6.38 5.40
N MET A 53 6.51 5.27 5.93
CA MET A 53 6.74 4.07 5.14
C MET A 53 5.40 3.47 4.69
N ALA A 54 4.43 3.36 5.59
CA ALA A 54 3.08 2.86 5.28
C ALA A 54 2.39 3.65 4.15
N GLU A 55 2.49 4.99 4.20
CA GLU A 55 1.98 5.85 3.11
C GLU A 55 2.72 5.65 1.79
N SER A 56 4.02 5.39 1.83
CA SER A 56 4.81 5.11 0.63
C SER A 56 4.42 3.77 0.01
N ILE A 57 4.20 2.75 0.84
CA ILE A 57 3.73 1.43 0.41
C ILE A 57 2.33 1.51 -0.21
N ASP A 58 1.40 2.22 0.43
CA ASP A 58 0.05 2.44 -0.11
C ASP A 58 0.10 3.05 -1.52
N ARG A 59 0.98 4.05 -1.75
CA ARG A 59 1.16 4.67 -3.07
C ARG A 59 1.68 3.71 -4.14
N VAL A 60 2.55 2.77 -3.76
CA VAL A 60 3.15 1.79 -4.69
C VAL A 60 2.18 0.65 -4.99
N ALA A 61 1.44 0.17 -3.97
CA ALA A 61 0.49 -0.92 -4.12
C ALA A 61 -0.77 -0.53 -4.92
N ARG A 62 -1.13 0.76 -4.95
CA ARG A 62 -2.30 1.26 -5.69
C ARG A 62 -2.17 1.09 -7.21
N PRO A 63 -3.22 0.57 -7.89
CA PRO A 63 -3.27 0.50 -9.34
C PRO A 63 -3.22 1.91 -9.95
N VAL A 64 -2.61 2.02 -11.14
CA VAL A 64 -2.31 3.31 -11.80
C VAL A 64 -3.55 4.18 -11.98
N VAL A 65 -4.69 3.56 -12.28
CA VAL A 65 -5.99 4.24 -12.47
C VAL A 65 -6.52 4.91 -11.21
N MET A 66 -6.05 4.51 -10.02
CA MET A 66 -6.46 5.06 -8.72
C MET A 66 -5.37 5.88 -8.03
N LYS A 67 -4.22 6.11 -8.67
CA LYS A 67 -3.15 6.92 -8.08
C LYS A 67 -3.64 8.35 -7.92
N THR A 68 -3.79 8.77 -6.66
CA THR A 68 -4.15 10.15 -6.33
C THR A 68 -2.87 10.99 -6.38
N GLY A 69 -2.67 11.69 -7.50
CA GLY A 69 -1.54 12.58 -7.72
C GLY A 69 -0.62 12.15 -8.86
N GLY A 70 0.07 13.13 -9.43
CA GLY A 70 0.89 12.99 -10.62
C GLY A 70 0.85 14.28 -11.44
N ARG A 71 1.80 14.44 -12.36
CA ARG A 71 1.74 15.55 -13.32
C ARG A 71 0.52 15.31 -14.22
N PRO A 72 -0.41 16.27 -14.39
CA PRO A 72 -1.52 16.11 -15.31
C PRO A 72 -0.97 15.67 -16.68
N LYS A 73 -1.59 14.67 -17.30
CA LYS A 73 -1.25 14.29 -18.67
C LYS A 73 -1.47 15.52 -19.53
N LYS A 74 -0.39 16.20 -19.94
CA LYS A 74 -0.47 17.30 -20.91
C LYS A 74 -0.99 16.66 -22.20
N TRP A 75 -2.21 16.99 -22.58
CA TRP A 75 -2.71 16.71 -23.91
C TRP A 75 -1.76 17.39 -24.92
N ARG A 76 -1.24 16.64 -25.88
CA ARG A 76 -0.49 17.13 -27.03
C ARG A 76 -1.16 16.61 -28.29
#